data_AF-A0A7C4UTB5-F1
#
_entry.id   AF-A0A7C4UTB5-F1
#
_cell.length_a   1.000
_cell.length_b   1.000
_cell.length_c   1.000
_cell.angle_alpha   90.00
_cell.angle_beta   90.00
_cell.angle_gamma   90.00
#
_symmetry.space_group_name_H-M   'P 1'
#
loop_
_entity.id
_entity.type
_entity.pdbx_description
1 polymer ?
#
loop_
_entity_poly.entity_id
_entity_poly.type
_entity_poly.pdbx_seq_one_letter_code
_entity_poly.pdbx_strand_id
1 'polypeptide(L)'
;MKTIAVFHLLVSLIVLSACAPAESTEPVVSTVMPTATEEPTSLDYYPLSTRTGIADVDAVLAAVESGDAQALRDLIRLTTVGCTKTEGLGGPPKCREGEAEGTLVNVLPFLGPEGHFLYESELSKFPGVDVLGLYAVYAVSDSAYSEEAYPTGEYAAMFTTKDDQTVIVFQIRNGIVRIDYLYPSSSLREIVQRDASELILAPK
;
A
#
# COMPACT_ATOMS: atom_id res chain seq x y z
N MET A 1 0.51 -15.52 -52.76
CA MET A 1 -0.97 -15.65 -52.81
C MET A 1 -1.54 -14.93 -51.59
N LYS A 2 -2.57 -14.11 -51.83
CA LYS A 2 -3.25 -13.21 -50.90
C LYS A 2 -4.26 -13.97 -50.03
N THR A 3 -4.42 -13.55 -48.77
CA THR A 3 -5.77 -13.49 -48.16
C THR A 3 -5.82 -12.36 -47.15
N ILE A 4 -6.57 -11.31 -47.50
CA ILE A 4 -6.91 -10.15 -46.68
C ILE A 4 -8.28 -10.46 -46.06
N ALA A 5 -8.39 -10.48 -44.74
CA ALA A 5 -9.68 -10.59 -44.05
C ALA A 5 -10.07 -9.19 -43.54
N VAL A 6 -11.04 -8.60 -44.23
CA VAL A 6 -11.75 -7.37 -43.88
C VAL A 6 -12.75 -7.71 -42.79
N PHE A 7 -12.59 -7.16 -41.57
CA PHE A 7 -13.59 -7.30 -40.52
C PHE A 7 -14.40 -6.02 -40.42
N HIS A 8 -15.71 -6.15 -40.69
CA HIS A 8 -16.67 -5.08 -40.81
C HIS A 8 -17.02 -4.46 -39.46
N LEU A 9 -16.86 -3.13 -39.44
CA LEU A 9 -17.67 -2.10 -38.80
C LEU A 9 -19.10 -2.55 -38.37
N LEU A 10 -19.40 -2.47 -37.08
CA LEU A 10 -20.77 -2.32 -36.58
C LEU A 10 -20.79 -1.17 -35.57
N VAL A 11 -21.17 0.02 -36.04
CA VAL A 11 -21.42 1.21 -35.22
C VAL A 11 -22.89 1.15 -34.81
N SER A 12 -23.15 0.79 -33.55
CA SER A 12 -24.49 0.91 -32.96
C SER A 12 -24.57 2.21 -32.16
N LEU A 13 -25.09 3.24 -32.81
CA LEU A 13 -25.46 4.53 -32.21
C LEU A 13 -26.80 4.34 -31.46
N ILE A 14 -26.76 4.28 -30.13
CA ILE A 14 -27.97 4.31 -29.29
C ILE A 14 -28.11 5.71 -28.72
N VAL A 15 -28.99 6.51 -29.32
CA VAL A 15 -29.41 7.82 -28.83
C VAL A 15 -30.65 7.59 -27.95
N LEU A 16 -30.47 7.57 -26.63
CA LEU A 16 -31.58 7.63 -25.68
C LEU A 16 -31.79 9.08 -25.26
N SER A 17 -32.77 9.71 -25.89
CA SER A 17 -33.36 10.98 -25.46
C SER A 17 -34.30 10.70 -24.30
N ALA A 18 -33.94 11.12 -23.10
CA ALA A 18 -34.81 11.08 -21.93
C ALA A 18 -35.26 12.50 -21.58
N CYS A 19 -36.53 12.79 -21.85
CA CYS A 19 -37.22 13.97 -21.32
C CYS A 19 -37.34 13.85 -19.79
N ALA A 20 -36.79 14.80 -19.07
CA ALA A 20 -37.05 14.95 -17.64
C ALA A 20 -38.35 15.76 -17.42
N PRO A 21 -39.27 15.33 -16.53
CA PRO A 21 -40.38 16.16 -16.08
C PRO A 21 -39.87 17.28 -15.15
N ALA A 22 -40.45 18.46 -15.29
CA ALA A 22 -40.21 19.59 -14.40
C ALA A 22 -40.83 19.29 -13.03
N GLU A 23 -39.98 19.04 -12.04
CA GLU A 23 -40.37 18.74 -10.67
C GLU A 23 -40.52 20.03 -9.85
N SER A 24 -41.63 20.12 -9.13
CA SER A 24 -42.10 21.27 -8.38
C SER A 24 -41.16 21.58 -7.19
N THR A 25 -40.76 22.84 -7.08
CA THR A 25 -39.90 23.35 -5.99
C THR A 25 -40.73 23.55 -4.72
N GLU A 26 -40.76 22.54 -3.83
CA GLU A 26 -41.23 22.75 -2.46
C GLU A 26 -40.12 23.37 -1.59
N PRO A 27 -40.43 24.33 -0.72
CA PRO A 27 -39.46 24.95 0.17
C PRO A 27 -39.02 23.95 1.25
N VAL A 28 -37.81 23.41 1.10
CA VAL A 28 -37.17 22.53 2.09
C VAL A 28 -36.78 23.37 3.30
N VAL A 29 -37.55 23.26 4.37
CA VAL A 29 -37.21 23.81 5.69
C VAL A 29 -36.01 23.03 6.23
N SER A 30 -34.83 23.65 6.18
CA SER A 30 -33.59 23.09 6.74
C SER A 30 -33.71 22.99 8.26
N THR A 31 -34.11 21.81 8.73
CA THR A 31 -33.95 21.43 10.13
C THR A 31 -32.50 21.06 10.34
N VAL A 32 -31.72 22.01 10.86
CA VAL A 32 -30.32 21.78 11.27
C VAL A 32 -30.35 20.77 12.41
N MET A 33 -30.10 19.50 12.09
CA MET A 33 -29.82 18.51 13.13
C MET A 33 -28.51 18.89 13.81
N PRO A 34 -28.42 18.85 15.15
CA PRO A 34 -27.13 18.98 15.81
C PRO A 34 -26.26 17.81 15.35
N THR A 35 -25.28 18.11 14.49
CA THR A 35 -24.20 17.19 14.14
C THR A 35 -23.43 16.91 15.41
N ALA A 36 -23.70 15.75 16.02
CA ALA A 36 -22.85 15.21 17.05
C ALA A 36 -21.43 15.12 16.45
N THR A 37 -20.53 15.93 16.98
CA THR A 37 -19.11 15.81 16.70
C THR A 37 -18.66 14.57 17.45
N GLU A 38 -18.73 13.41 16.79
CA GLU A 38 -18.10 12.19 17.31
C GLU A 38 -16.60 12.47 17.41
N GLU A 39 -16.07 12.44 18.63
CA GLU A 39 -14.62 12.45 18.84
C GLU A 39 -14.05 11.25 18.06
N PRO A 40 -12.99 11.45 17.25
CA PRO A 40 -12.38 10.37 16.51
C PRO A 40 -12.01 9.26 17.49
N THR A 41 -12.64 8.09 17.32
CA THR A 41 -12.36 6.92 18.13
C THR A 41 -10.92 6.52 17.84
N SER A 42 -10.03 6.72 18.81
CA SER A 42 -8.62 6.33 18.69
C SER A 42 -8.56 4.87 18.22
N LEU A 43 -7.83 4.60 17.15
CA LEU A 43 -7.64 3.23 16.66
C LEU A 43 -7.10 2.34 17.78
N ASP A 44 -7.78 1.24 18.08
CA ASP A 44 -7.25 0.25 19.02
C ASP A 44 -6.08 -0.50 18.36
N TYR A 45 -4.94 -0.54 19.07
CA TYR A 45 -3.74 -1.26 18.62
C TYR A 45 -3.19 -2.17 19.72
N TYR A 46 -2.36 -3.12 19.30
CA TYR A 46 -1.52 -3.93 20.18
C TYR A 46 -0.23 -3.18 20.54
N PRO A 47 0.34 -3.39 21.74
CA PRO A 47 1.66 -2.86 22.08
C PRO A 47 2.74 -3.38 21.13
N LEU A 48 3.78 -2.59 20.87
CA LEU A 48 4.92 -3.01 20.03
C LEU A 48 5.71 -4.21 20.61
N SER A 49 5.59 -4.46 21.92
CA SER A 49 6.14 -5.65 22.58
C SER A 49 5.40 -6.96 22.27
N THR A 50 4.31 -6.90 21.48
CA THR A 50 3.58 -8.09 21.04
C THR A 50 4.47 -8.98 20.16
N ARG A 51 4.33 -10.29 20.31
CA ARG A 51 5.05 -11.30 19.52
C ARG A 51 4.09 -12.32 18.95
N THR A 52 4.42 -12.80 17.76
CA THR A 52 3.59 -13.67 16.92
C THR A 52 4.04 -15.12 16.95
N GLY A 53 5.29 -15.38 17.35
CA GLY A 53 5.93 -16.69 17.26
C GLY A 53 6.53 -17.00 15.88
N ILE A 54 6.41 -16.08 14.92
CA ILE A 54 6.99 -16.20 13.58
C ILE A 54 8.31 -15.42 13.58
N ALA A 55 9.43 -16.13 13.43
CA ALA A 55 10.76 -15.57 13.65
C ALA A 55 11.05 -14.29 12.83
N ASP A 56 10.70 -14.29 11.54
CA ASP A 56 10.93 -13.12 10.67
C ASP A 56 10.09 -11.92 11.08
N VAL A 57 8.82 -12.14 11.43
CA VAL A 57 7.91 -11.09 11.88
C VAL A 57 8.39 -10.53 13.22
N ASP A 58 8.73 -11.41 14.16
CA ASP A 58 9.16 -11.02 15.50
C ASP A 58 10.51 -10.28 15.49
N ALA A 59 11.41 -10.58 14.54
CA ALA A 59 12.62 -9.81 14.32
C ALA A 59 12.32 -8.37 13.89
N VAL A 60 11.38 -8.20 12.95
CA VAL A 60 10.93 -6.88 12.49
C VAL A 60 10.23 -6.12 13.63
N LEU A 61 9.34 -6.76 14.38
CA LEU A 61 8.67 -6.14 15.52
C LEU A 61 9.66 -5.69 16.59
N ALA A 62 10.68 -6.50 16.90
CA ALA A 62 11.73 -6.13 17.84
C ALA A 62 12.55 -4.91 17.37
N ALA A 63 12.88 -4.84 16.07
CA ALA A 63 13.57 -3.68 15.50
C ALA A 63 12.71 -2.40 15.60
N VAL A 64 11.42 -2.49 15.27
CA VAL A 64 10.47 -1.37 15.41
C VAL A 64 10.34 -0.92 16.86
N GLU A 65 10.12 -1.85 17.80
CA GLU A 65 10.00 -1.55 19.23
C GLU A 65 11.24 -0.85 19.80
N SER A 66 12.44 -1.23 19.32
CA SER A 66 13.69 -0.64 19.79
C SER A 66 13.90 0.81 19.36
N GLY A 67 13.20 1.25 18.30
CA GLY A 67 13.46 2.54 17.65
C GLY A 67 14.83 2.64 16.96
N ASP A 68 15.58 1.53 16.85
CA ASP A 68 16.88 1.50 16.19
C ASP A 68 16.70 1.38 14.68
N ALA A 69 16.85 2.50 13.99
CA ALA A 69 16.79 2.55 12.53
C ALA A 69 17.84 1.65 11.86
N GLN A 70 19.00 1.42 12.49
CA GLN A 70 20.01 0.51 11.94
C GLN A 70 19.55 -0.93 12.02
N ALA A 71 18.99 -1.35 13.16
CA ALA A 71 18.44 -2.70 13.33
C ALA A 71 17.34 -2.98 12.29
N LEU A 72 16.49 -1.98 12.00
CA LEU A 72 15.47 -2.10 10.97
C LEU A 72 16.08 -2.19 9.56
N ARG A 73 17.13 -1.39 9.28
CA ARG A 73 17.85 -1.44 7.99
C ARG A 73 18.51 -2.78 7.72
N ASP A 74 19.06 -3.43 8.74
CA ASP A 74 19.71 -4.74 8.61
C ASP A 74 18.72 -5.86 8.23
N LEU A 75 17.42 -5.65 8.47
CA LEU A 75 16.34 -6.55 8.09
C LEU A 75 15.80 -6.30 6.68
N ILE A 76 16.23 -5.24 5.99
CA ILE A 76 15.77 -4.94 4.63
C ILE A 76 16.34 -5.94 3.63
N ARG A 77 15.50 -6.39 2.70
CA ARG A 77 15.83 -7.23 1.56
C ARG A 77 15.50 -6.46 0.29
N LEU A 78 16.55 -6.03 -0.39
CA LEU A 78 16.41 -5.19 -1.59
C LEU A 78 15.89 -6.03 -2.77
N THR A 79 15.05 -5.40 -3.58
CA THR A 79 14.58 -5.91 -4.86
C THR A 79 15.60 -5.56 -5.93
N THR A 80 16.11 -6.56 -6.65
CA THR A 80 16.92 -6.35 -7.85
C THR A 80 15.99 -6.31 -9.07
N VAL A 81 15.88 -5.16 -9.73
CA VAL A 81 14.98 -4.95 -10.88
C VAL A 81 15.62 -4.01 -11.90
N GLY A 82 15.21 -4.10 -13.17
CA GLY A 82 15.65 -3.19 -14.22
C GLY A 82 15.10 -1.78 -14.02
N CYS A 83 15.96 -0.76 -14.12
CA CYS A 83 15.53 0.63 -14.11
C CYS A 83 14.86 1.05 -15.44
N THR A 84 14.05 2.11 -15.41
CA THR A 84 13.44 2.68 -16.62
C THR A 84 13.68 4.19 -16.77
N LYS A 85 13.75 4.66 -18.01
CA LYS A 85 13.76 6.09 -18.40
C LYS A 85 12.37 6.58 -18.80
N THR A 86 11.38 5.69 -18.89
CA THR A 86 10.02 6.04 -19.27
C THR A 86 9.31 6.65 -18.07
N GLU A 87 8.66 7.80 -18.27
CA GLU A 87 7.86 8.44 -17.24
C GLU A 87 6.55 7.67 -16.98
N GLY A 88 6.11 7.68 -15.73
CA GLY A 88 4.92 6.94 -15.30
C GLY A 88 4.85 6.79 -13.79
N LEU A 89 3.63 6.84 -13.25
CA LEU A 89 3.33 6.59 -11.84
C LEU A 89 3.40 5.09 -11.55
N GLY A 90 3.98 4.70 -10.42
CA GLY A 90 4.02 3.31 -9.97
C GLY A 90 4.88 2.35 -10.82
N GLY A 91 5.67 2.85 -11.77
CA GLY A 91 6.55 2.01 -12.60
C GLY A 91 7.80 1.51 -11.88
N PRO A 92 8.70 0.79 -12.57
CA PRO A 92 10.04 0.41 -12.07
C PRO A 92 10.87 1.64 -11.64
N PRO A 93 11.97 1.45 -10.87
CA PRO A 93 12.83 2.55 -10.45
C PRO A 93 13.39 3.33 -11.65
N LYS A 94 13.52 4.66 -11.52
CA LYS A 94 14.09 5.49 -12.60
C LYS A 94 15.59 5.28 -12.74
N CYS A 95 16.08 5.09 -13.96
CA CYS A 95 17.51 5.02 -14.22
C CYS A 95 18.20 6.34 -13.82
N ARG A 96 19.36 6.25 -13.17
CA ARG A 96 20.21 7.40 -12.85
C ARG A 96 20.90 7.92 -14.11
N GLU A 97 21.47 9.12 -14.00
CA GLU A 97 22.26 9.70 -15.08
C GLU A 97 23.41 8.76 -15.49
N GLY A 98 23.51 8.47 -16.78
CA GLY A 98 24.51 7.57 -17.34
C GLY A 98 24.11 6.08 -17.36
N GLU A 99 23.06 5.67 -16.64
CA GLU A 99 22.57 4.28 -16.69
C GLU A 99 21.80 4.00 -17.99
N ALA A 100 21.93 2.79 -18.52
CA ALA A 100 21.15 2.32 -19.66
C ALA A 100 19.76 1.83 -19.20
N GLU A 101 18.75 1.91 -20.08
CA GLU A 101 17.43 1.31 -19.84
C GLU A 101 17.60 -0.17 -19.46
N GLY A 102 16.90 -0.63 -18.43
CA GLY A 102 16.95 -2.01 -17.96
C GLY A 102 18.20 -2.37 -17.14
N THR A 103 19.04 -1.40 -16.78
CA THR A 103 20.15 -1.64 -15.83
C THR A 103 19.59 -2.18 -14.52
N LEU A 104 20.12 -3.31 -14.05
CA LEU A 104 19.69 -3.90 -12.77
C LEU A 104 20.16 -3.03 -11.61
N VAL A 105 19.23 -2.67 -10.73
CA VAL A 105 19.47 -1.86 -9.55
C VAL A 105 18.87 -2.53 -8.32
N ASN A 106 19.50 -2.35 -7.16
CA ASN A 106 19.00 -2.83 -5.88
C ASN A 106 18.26 -1.70 -5.17
N VAL A 107 16.98 -1.92 -4.88
CA VAL A 107 16.10 -0.91 -4.30
C VAL A 107 15.21 -1.48 -3.20
N LEU A 108 14.85 -0.65 -2.24
CA LEU A 108 13.70 -0.89 -1.36
C LEU A 108 12.47 -0.21 -1.99
N PRO A 109 11.44 -0.98 -2.38
CA PRO A 109 10.19 -0.43 -2.88
C PRO A 109 9.32 0.11 -1.74
N PHE A 110 8.72 1.26 -1.99
CA PHE A 110 7.70 1.85 -1.15
C PHE A 110 6.40 2.01 -1.95
N LEU A 111 5.33 1.35 -1.52
CA LEU A 111 4.04 1.47 -2.17
C LEU A 111 3.22 2.59 -1.51
N GLY A 112 2.63 3.46 -2.32
CA GLY A 112 1.75 4.54 -1.88
C GLY A 112 0.93 5.02 -3.08
N PRO A 113 0.36 6.24 -3.06
CA PRO A 113 -0.42 6.76 -4.19
C PRO A 113 0.35 6.75 -5.53
N GLU A 114 1.65 7.02 -5.50
CA GLU A 114 2.50 7.05 -6.69
C GLU A 114 3.59 5.97 -6.71
N GLY A 115 3.86 5.35 -5.56
CA GLY A 115 5.01 4.47 -5.36
C GLY A 115 6.36 5.22 -5.42
N HIS A 116 7.38 4.69 -4.76
CA HIS A 116 8.75 5.18 -4.92
C HIS A 116 9.76 4.09 -4.54
N PHE A 117 11.04 4.36 -4.78
CA PHE A 117 12.13 3.45 -4.50
C PHE A 117 13.25 4.18 -3.77
N LEU A 118 13.83 3.50 -2.78
CA LEU A 118 15.07 3.93 -2.16
C LEU A 118 16.19 3.02 -2.63
N TYR A 119 17.20 3.59 -3.29
CA TYR A 119 18.37 2.82 -3.73
C TYR A 119 19.20 2.32 -2.56
N GLU A 120 19.92 1.22 -2.76
CA GLU A 120 20.88 0.68 -1.80
C GLU A 120 21.84 1.74 -1.26
N SER A 121 22.40 2.57 -2.14
CA SER A 121 23.33 3.66 -1.78
C SER A 121 22.69 4.76 -0.92
N GLU A 122 21.37 4.74 -0.77
CA GLU A 122 20.57 5.72 -0.04
C GLU A 122 19.90 5.12 1.19
N LEU A 123 20.08 3.83 1.45
CA LEU A 123 19.44 3.13 2.55
C LEU A 123 19.79 3.73 3.90
N SER A 124 21.01 4.28 4.07
CA SER A 124 21.42 5.00 5.28
C SER A 124 20.57 6.24 5.58
N LYS A 125 19.84 6.76 4.59
CA LYS A 125 18.90 7.88 4.76
C LYS A 125 17.54 7.45 5.29
N PHE A 126 17.21 6.15 5.30
CA PHE A 126 15.96 5.65 5.84
C PHE A 126 15.94 5.85 7.36
N PRO A 127 15.06 6.72 7.91
CA PRO A 127 15.10 7.12 9.30
C PRO A 127 14.49 6.08 10.26
N GLY A 128 13.94 4.98 9.74
CA GLY A 128 13.08 4.08 10.49
C GLY A 128 11.61 4.52 10.39
N VAL A 129 10.82 4.21 11.42
CA VAL A 129 9.39 4.53 11.49
C VAL A 129 9.02 5.06 12.88
N ASP A 130 8.07 6.00 12.95
CA ASP A 130 7.47 6.48 14.19
C ASP A 130 6.02 5.98 14.26
N VAL A 131 5.81 4.90 15.02
CA VAL A 131 4.53 4.19 15.10
C VAL A 131 4.03 4.15 16.55
N LEU A 132 2.70 4.17 16.73
CA LEU A 132 2.05 4.07 18.03
C LEU A 132 1.89 2.62 18.50
N GLY A 133 1.58 1.73 17.56
CA GLY A 133 1.31 0.34 17.86
C GLY A 133 1.10 -0.52 16.62
N LEU A 134 0.89 -1.80 16.88
CA LEU A 134 0.64 -2.82 15.87
C LEU A 134 -0.88 -2.96 15.70
N TYR A 135 -1.40 -2.75 14.51
CA TYR A 135 -2.82 -2.90 14.20
C TYR A 135 -3.19 -4.36 13.92
N ALA A 136 -2.43 -5.01 13.03
CA ALA A 136 -2.68 -6.38 12.60
C ALA A 136 -1.40 -7.06 12.10
N VAL A 137 -1.40 -8.39 12.13
CA VAL A 137 -0.42 -9.24 11.46
C VAL A 137 -1.17 -10.35 10.73
N TYR A 138 -0.82 -10.61 9.47
CA TYR A 138 -1.49 -11.61 8.66
C TYR A 138 -0.55 -12.27 7.66
N ALA A 139 -0.90 -13.49 7.24
CA ALA A 139 -0.31 -14.11 6.07
C ALA A 139 -0.89 -13.43 4.82
N VAL A 140 -0.03 -13.10 3.85
CA VAL A 140 -0.44 -12.36 2.65
C VAL A 140 -1.14 -13.32 1.69
N SER A 141 -2.26 -12.88 1.12
CA SER A 141 -3.01 -13.60 0.10
C SER A 141 -2.32 -13.51 -1.26
N ASP A 142 -2.45 -14.56 -2.08
CA ASP A 142 -2.03 -14.55 -3.49
C ASP A 142 -2.78 -13.49 -4.32
N SER A 143 -3.92 -12.98 -3.83
CA SER A 143 -4.67 -11.89 -4.46
C SER A 143 -4.16 -10.49 -4.12
N ALA A 144 -3.24 -10.37 -3.15
CA ALA A 144 -2.66 -9.08 -2.79
C ALA A 144 -1.84 -8.52 -3.97
N TYR A 145 -1.85 -7.20 -4.14
CA TYR A 145 -1.12 -6.55 -5.23
C TYR A 145 0.38 -6.87 -5.17
N SER A 146 0.89 -7.42 -6.27
CA SER A 146 2.27 -7.87 -6.43
C SER A 146 2.73 -7.66 -7.86
N GLU A 147 3.89 -7.06 -8.03
CA GLU A 147 4.59 -6.89 -9.31
C GLU A 147 6.08 -7.14 -9.11
N GLU A 148 6.84 -7.29 -10.20
CA GLU A 148 8.29 -7.53 -10.14
C GLU A 148 9.03 -6.45 -9.33
N ALA A 149 8.65 -5.18 -9.52
CA ALA A 149 9.24 -4.07 -8.76
C ALA A 149 8.65 -3.89 -7.36
N TYR A 150 7.49 -4.50 -7.06
CA TYR A 150 6.77 -4.38 -5.79
C TYR A 150 6.40 -5.77 -5.25
N PRO A 151 7.38 -6.61 -4.91
CA PRO A 151 7.10 -7.96 -4.41
C PRO A 151 6.30 -7.91 -3.10
N THR A 152 5.40 -8.87 -2.94
CA THR A 152 4.70 -9.13 -1.68
C THR A 152 5.56 -9.94 -0.72
N GLY A 153 5.27 -9.79 0.58
CA GLY A 153 5.81 -10.66 1.62
C GLY A 153 5.13 -12.03 1.64
N GLU A 154 5.58 -12.89 2.54
CA GLU A 154 4.79 -14.02 3.05
C GLU A 154 3.85 -13.55 4.17
N TYR A 155 4.31 -12.55 4.94
CA TYR A 155 3.56 -11.91 6.02
C TYR A 155 3.50 -10.40 5.82
N ALA A 156 2.51 -9.77 6.44
CA ALA A 156 2.42 -8.33 6.56
C ALA A 156 2.20 -7.92 8.02
N ALA A 157 2.95 -6.92 8.47
CA ALA A 157 2.77 -6.28 9.77
C ALA A 157 2.30 -4.84 9.55
N MET A 158 1.10 -4.51 10.03
CA MET A 158 0.44 -3.23 9.83
C MET A 158 0.52 -2.39 11.12
N PHE A 159 1.06 -1.19 11.04
CA PHE A 159 1.30 -0.29 12.17
C PHE A 159 0.51 1.01 12.05
N THR A 160 0.02 1.50 13.19
CA THR A 160 -0.61 2.83 13.30
C THR A 160 0.44 3.89 13.61
N THR A 161 0.25 5.11 13.11
CA THR A 161 1.12 6.26 13.40
C THR A 161 0.37 7.31 14.24
N LYS A 162 1.08 8.29 14.80
CA LYS A 162 0.51 9.32 15.68
C LYS A 162 -0.61 10.14 15.04
N ASP A 163 -0.51 10.37 13.74
CA ASP A 163 -1.40 11.28 13.05
C ASP A 163 -2.69 10.59 12.57
N ASP A 164 -2.87 9.28 12.82
CA ASP A 164 -3.97 8.40 12.35
C ASP A 164 -4.25 8.44 10.82
N GLN A 165 -3.51 9.26 10.08
CA GLN A 165 -3.66 9.50 8.64
C GLN A 165 -2.72 8.65 7.78
N THR A 166 -1.77 7.95 8.39
CA THR A 166 -0.86 7.08 7.66
C THR A 166 -0.67 5.78 8.41
N VAL A 167 -0.97 4.67 7.74
CA VAL A 167 -0.67 3.33 8.21
C VAL A 167 0.53 2.83 7.44
N ILE A 168 1.47 2.23 8.16
CA ILE A 168 2.67 1.64 7.57
C ILE A 168 2.50 0.13 7.57
N VAL A 169 2.65 -0.50 6.42
CA VAL A 169 2.66 -1.97 6.31
C VAL A 169 4.04 -2.42 5.88
N PHE A 170 4.66 -3.29 6.67
CA PHE A 170 5.86 -3.99 6.22
C PHE A 170 5.46 -5.32 5.60
N GLN A 171 5.86 -5.53 4.34
CA GLN A 171 5.79 -6.82 3.65
C GLN A 171 7.06 -7.61 4.00
N ILE A 172 6.90 -8.81 4.55
CA ILE A 172 7.97 -9.57 5.19
C ILE A 172 8.14 -10.96 4.54
N ARG A 173 9.35 -11.26 4.06
CA ARG A 173 9.79 -12.57 3.57
C ARG A 173 11.31 -12.68 3.78
N ASN A 174 11.77 -13.39 4.82
CA ASN A 174 13.19 -13.41 5.24
C ASN A 174 13.75 -12.00 5.54
N GLY A 175 12.89 -11.05 5.93
CA GLY A 175 13.18 -9.63 6.09
C GLY A 175 12.15 -8.74 5.37
N ILE A 176 12.33 -7.42 5.41
CA ILE A 176 11.40 -6.44 4.83
C ILE A 176 11.69 -6.30 3.33
N VAL A 177 10.73 -6.67 2.48
CA VAL A 177 10.86 -6.62 1.01
C VAL A 177 10.16 -5.41 0.38
N ARG A 178 9.21 -4.80 1.09
CA ARG A 178 8.43 -3.63 0.63
C ARG A 178 7.78 -2.93 1.83
N ILE A 179 7.62 -1.62 1.74
CA ILE A 179 6.94 -0.80 2.75
C ILE A 179 5.74 -0.10 2.10
N ASP A 180 4.53 -0.33 2.60
CA ASP A 180 3.32 0.29 2.07
C ASP A 180 2.88 1.44 2.99
N TYR A 181 2.69 2.64 2.43
CA TYR A 181 2.06 3.78 3.09
C TYR A 181 0.61 3.87 2.64
N LEU A 182 -0.29 3.58 3.57
CA LEU A 182 -1.72 3.62 3.35
C LEU A 182 -2.29 4.92 3.92
N TYR A 183 -2.93 5.70 3.07
CA TYR A 183 -3.71 6.88 3.46
C TYR A 183 -5.17 6.45 3.50
N PRO A 184 -5.82 6.39 4.68
CA PRO A 184 -7.12 5.77 4.83
C PRO A 184 -8.21 6.63 4.17
N SER A 185 -8.50 6.35 2.90
CA SER A 185 -9.79 6.68 2.28
C SER A 185 -10.79 5.52 2.45
N SER A 186 -10.30 4.32 2.75
CA SER A 186 -11.04 3.09 3.02
C SER A 186 -10.78 2.60 4.45
N SER A 187 -11.63 1.71 4.96
CA SER A 187 -11.43 1.14 6.29
C SER A 187 -10.20 0.23 6.31
N LEU A 188 -9.33 0.36 7.32
CA LEU A 188 -8.17 -0.53 7.49
C LEU A 188 -8.59 -2.01 7.57
N ARG A 189 -9.79 -2.29 8.09
CA ARG A 189 -10.35 -3.65 8.12
C ARG A 189 -10.61 -4.20 6.72
N GLU A 190 -11.05 -3.37 5.77
CA GLU A 190 -11.28 -3.80 4.38
C GLU A 190 -9.96 -4.16 3.70
N ILE A 191 -8.90 -3.40 3.98
CA ILE A 191 -7.56 -3.69 3.46
C ILE A 191 -7.06 -5.03 4.00
N VAL A 192 -7.16 -5.24 5.32
CA VAL A 192 -6.80 -6.51 5.95
C VAL A 192 -7.63 -7.66 5.37
N GLN A 193 -8.94 -7.48 5.22
CA GLN A 193 -9.83 -8.52 4.66
C GLN A 193 -9.50 -8.86 3.20
N ARG A 194 -9.08 -7.88 2.40
CA ARG A 194 -8.68 -8.09 1.00
C ARG A 194 -7.34 -8.80 0.88
N ASP A 195 -6.37 -8.42 1.72
CA ASP A 195 -4.97 -8.81 1.55
C ASP A 195 -4.56 -10.01 2.41
N ALA A 196 -5.33 -10.37 3.44
CA ALA A 196 -5.03 -11.51 4.31
C ALA A 196 -5.59 -12.83 3.76
N SER A 197 -4.75 -13.85 3.69
CA SER A 197 -5.18 -15.25 3.57
C SER A 197 -5.51 -15.87 4.93
N GLU A 198 -4.80 -15.43 5.97
CA GLU A 198 -4.98 -15.85 7.37
C GLU A 198 -4.61 -14.71 8.33
N LEU A 199 -5.41 -14.53 9.39
CA LEU A 199 -5.12 -13.57 10.45
C LEU A 199 -4.28 -14.22 11.55
N ILE A 200 -3.10 -13.66 11.80
CA ILE A 200 -2.22 -14.06 12.91
C ILE A 200 -2.54 -13.20 14.15
N LEU A 201 -2.67 -11.88 13.93
CA LEU A 201 -3.21 -10.92 14.89
C LEU A 201 -4.29 -10.11 14.18
N ALA A 202 -5.55 -10.37 14.55
CA ALA A 202 -6.69 -9.65 14.01
C ALA A 202 -6.76 -8.21 14.56
N PRO A 203 -7.29 -7.24 13.80
CA PRO A 203 -7.63 -5.92 14.33
C PRO A 203 -8.47 -6.02 15.61
N LYS A 204 -8.24 -5.11 16.56
CA LYS A 204 -9.10 -4.97 17.75
C LYS A 204 -10.45 -4.35 17.41
#